data_AF-A0A7L2FZY9-F1
#
_entry.id   AF-A0A7L2FZY9-F1
#
_cell.length_a   1.000
_cell.length_b   1.000
_cell.length_c   1.000
_cell.angle_alpha   90.00
_cell.angle_beta   90.00
_cell.angle_gamma   90.00
#
_symmetry.space_group_name_H-M   'P 1'
#
loop_
_entity.id
_entity.type
_entity.pdbx_description
1 polymer ?
#
loop_
_entity_poly.entity_id
_entity_poly.type
_entity_poly.pdbx_seq_one_letter_code
_entity_poly.pdbx_strand_id
1 'polypeptide(L)'
;MGRHFGNLARVRHVITYSLSPFEQRAFPNAISHGLPNVWRRFSSQVFKVVPPFVAGYLLYSWGTQEFERLKRKNPADYENDQ
;
A
#
# COMPACT_ATOMS: atom_id res chain seq x y z
N MET A 1 -33.86 -10.57 11.96
CA MET A 1 -33.80 -10.05 10.58
C MET A 1 -32.61 -10.68 9.87
N GLY A 2 -32.78 -11.10 8.61
CA GLY A 2 -31.88 -11.91 7.77
C GLY A 2 -30.40 -11.91 8.10
N ARG A 3 -29.88 -13.05 8.57
CA ARG A 3 -28.44 -13.30 8.76
C ARG A 3 -27.98 -14.66 8.20
N HIS A 4 -28.89 -15.43 7.62
CA HIS A 4 -28.64 -16.80 7.17
C HIS A 4 -29.25 -17.06 5.79
N PHE A 5 -28.66 -18.01 5.07
CA PHE A 5 -29.18 -18.50 3.79
C PHE A 5 -30.68 -18.84 3.90
N GLY A 6 -31.45 -18.41 2.90
CA GLY A 6 -32.92 -18.49 2.89
C GLY A 6 -33.63 -17.22 3.34
N ASN A 7 -33.00 -16.34 4.14
CA ASN A 7 -33.59 -15.09 4.63
C ASN A 7 -32.72 -13.85 4.39
N LEU A 8 -31.78 -13.88 3.43
CA LEU A 8 -30.79 -12.82 3.21
C LEU A 8 -31.38 -11.58 2.52
N ALA A 9 -31.93 -11.76 1.32
CA ALA A 9 -32.40 -10.67 0.47
C ALA A 9 -33.46 -11.19 -0.51
N ARG A 10 -34.28 -10.27 -1.04
CA ARG A 10 -35.20 -10.56 -2.13
C ARG A 10 -34.57 -10.16 -3.45
N VAL A 11 -34.13 -11.15 -4.24
CA VAL A 11 -33.58 -10.97 -5.59
C VAL A 11 -34.53 -11.65 -6.58
N ARG A 12 -34.79 -11.05 -7.75
CA ARG A 12 -35.67 -11.60 -8.79
C ARG A 12 -34.98 -11.54 -10.15
N HIS A 13 -35.15 -12.59 -10.96
CA HIS A 13 -34.73 -12.66 -12.37
C HIS A 13 -33.22 -12.44 -12.64
N VAL A 14 -32.34 -12.96 -11.78
CA VAL A 14 -30.88 -12.98 -12.02
C VAL A 14 -30.45 -14.41 -12.34
N ILE A 15 -29.87 -14.63 -13.53
CA ILE A 15 -29.37 -15.94 -13.98
C ILE A 15 -27.85 -15.91 -13.92
N THR A 16 -27.25 -16.92 -13.29
CA THR A 16 -25.79 -17.06 -13.16
C THR A 16 -25.33 -18.41 -13.69
N TYR A 17 -24.23 -18.43 -14.45
CA TYR A 17 -23.63 -19.65 -15.01
C TYR A 17 -22.27 -19.90 -14.37
N SER A 18 -21.95 -21.17 -14.15
CA SER A 18 -20.69 -21.62 -13.55
C SER A 18 -20.21 -22.89 -14.26
N LEU A 19 -18.89 -23.06 -14.38
CA LEU A 19 -18.26 -24.29 -14.86
C LEU A 19 -17.69 -25.09 -13.69
N SER A 20 -17.62 -26.41 -13.81
CA SER A 20 -16.99 -27.27 -12.81
C SER A 20 -15.51 -26.89 -12.61
N PRO A 21 -14.96 -26.90 -11.37
CA PRO A 21 -13.56 -26.58 -11.13
C PRO A 21 -12.58 -27.48 -11.92
N PHE A 22 -12.95 -28.74 -12.16
CA PHE A 22 -12.13 -29.70 -12.92
C PHE A 22 -12.09 -29.41 -14.43
N GLU A 23 -13.00 -28.56 -14.92
CA GLU A 23 -13.06 -28.10 -16.32
C GLU A 23 -12.36 -26.74 -16.52
N GLN A 24 -11.92 -26.10 -15.42
CA GLN A 24 -11.28 -24.79 -15.43
C GLN A 24 -9.79 -24.90 -15.13
N ARG A 25 -9.03 -23.91 -15.60
CA ARG A 25 -7.63 -23.73 -15.18
C ARG A 25 -7.63 -22.96 -13.85
N ALA A 26 -6.79 -23.36 -12.90
CA ALA A 26 -6.65 -22.67 -11.61
C ALA A 26 -6.09 -21.24 -11.75
N PHE A 27 -5.18 -21.02 -12.72
CA PHE A 27 -4.58 -19.71 -13.01
C PHE A 27 -4.76 -19.30 -14.47
N PRO A 28 -6.00 -18.98 -14.89
CA PRO A 28 -6.25 -18.54 -16.25
C PRO A 28 -5.68 -17.13 -16.45
N ASN A 29 -5.04 -16.88 -17.60
CA ASN A 29 -4.62 -15.54 -18.02
C ASN A 29 -3.74 -14.76 -17.02
N ALA A 30 -2.92 -15.47 -16.24
CA ALA A 30 -2.09 -14.86 -15.20
C ALA A 30 -1.19 -13.73 -15.73
N ILE A 31 -0.62 -13.91 -16.93
CA ILE A 31 0.25 -12.92 -17.56
C ILE A 31 -0.57 -11.89 -18.35
N SER A 32 -1.43 -12.34 -19.26
CA SER A 32 -2.17 -11.46 -20.18
C SER A 32 -3.19 -10.55 -19.49
N HIS A 33 -3.83 -11.02 -18.40
CA HIS A 33 -4.81 -10.24 -17.66
C HIS A 33 -4.43 -10.01 -16.19
N GLY A 34 -3.71 -10.94 -15.56
CA GLY A 34 -3.30 -10.80 -14.16
C GLY A 34 -2.31 -9.65 -13.98
N LEU A 35 -1.16 -9.67 -14.67
CA LEU A 35 -0.13 -8.63 -14.54
C LEU A 35 -0.64 -7.21 -14.87
N PRO A 36 -1.37 -6.98 -16.00
CA PRO A 36 -1.93 -5.65 -16.27
C PRO A 36 -2.89 -5.17 -15.18
N ASN A 37 -3.69 -6.07 -14.59
CA ASN A 37 -4.58 -5.69 -13.49
C ASN A 37 -3.84 -5.42 -12.20
N VAL A 38 -2.75 -6.14 -11.90
CA VAL A 38 -1.88 -5.84 -10.76
C VAL A 38 -1.28 -4.46 -10.91
N TRP A 39 -0.73 -4.15 -12.09
CA TRP A 39 -0.17 -2.83 -12.38
C TRP A 39 -1.22 -1.72 -12.26
N ARG A 40 -2.41 -1.91 -12.85
CA ARG A 40 -3.53 -0.96 -12.74
C ARG A 40 -3.93 -0.70 -11.28
N ARG A 41 -3.96 -1.75 -10.44
CA ARG A 41 -4.28 -1.63 -9.01
C ARG A 41 -3.17 -0.87 -8.28
N PHE A 42 -1.90 -1.21 -8.53
CA PHE A 42 -0.75 -0.53 -7.93
C PHE A 42 -0.71 0.96 -8.28
N SER A 43 -0.78 1.30 -9.56
CA SER A 43 -0.71 2.69 -10.03
C SER A 43 -1.83 3.57 -9.47
N SER A 44 -3.04 3.01 -9.29
CA SER A 44 -4.18 3.72 -8.70
C SER A 44 -4.01 4.08 -7.21
N GLN A 45 -3.11 3.41 -6.49
CA GLN A 45 -2.91 3.59 -5.05
C GLN A 45 -1.58 4.25 -4.70
N VAL A 46 -0.57 4.15 -5.58
CA VAL A 46 0.78 4.70 -5.34
C VAL A 46 0.73 6.15 -4.85
N PHE A 47 0.00 7.03 -5.52
CA PHE A 47 -0.03 8.45 -5.15
C PHE A 47 -0.85 8.76 -3.90
N LYS A 48 -1.62 7.80 -3.39
CA LYS A 48 -2.33 7.94 -2.11
C LYS A 48 -1.47 7.48 -0.93
N VAL A 49 -0.68 6.43 -1.17
CA VAL A 49 0.08 5.74 -0.11
C VAL A 49 1.52 6.24 -0.02
N VAL A 50 2.20 6.43 -1.15
CA VAL A 50 3.64 6.75 -1.19
C VAL A 50 3.96 8.14 -0.65
N PRO A 51 3.23 9.24 -0.97
CA PRO A 51 3.60 10.57 -0.50
C PRO A 51 3.75 10.73 1.02
N PRO A 52 2.81 10.28 1.88
CA PRO A 52 3.00 10.39 3.32
C PRO A 52 4.17 9.56 3.84
N PHE A 53 4.46 8.40 3.24
CA PHE A 53 5.63 7.59 3.61
C PHE A 53 6.94 8.26 3.23
N VAL A 54 7.00 8.87 2.04
CA VAL A 54 8.18 9.63 1.60
C VAL A 54 8.41 10.82 2.54
N ALA A 55 7.36 11.57 2.86
CA ALA A 55 7.46 12.69 3.80
C ALA A 55 7.95 12.24 5.19
N GLY A 56 7.41 11.13 5.70
CA GLY A 56 7.87 10.54 6.97
C GLY A 56 9.33 10.10 6.94
N TYR A 57 9.77 9.51 5.83
CA TYR A 57 11.17 9.10 5.65
C TYR A 57 12.13 10.30 5.58
N LEU A 58 11.74 11.38 4.90
CA LEU A 58 12.53 12.61 4.85
C LEU A 58 12.64 13.25 6.24
N LEU A 59 11.54 13.30 7.00
CA LEU A 59 11.55 13.81 8.38
C LEU A 59 12.46 12.98 9.28
N TYR A 60 12.39 11.66 9.16
CA TYR A 60 13.27 10.74 9.89
C TYR A 60 14.74 11.02 9.56
N SER A 61 15.09 11.05 8.28
CA SER A 61 16.49 11.26 7.85
C SER A 61 17.04 12.61 8.30
N TRP A 62 16.25 13.69 8.14
CA TRP A 62 16.63 15.01 8.61
C TRP A 62 16.81 15.05 10.13
N GLY A 63 15.86 14.50 10.89
CA GLY A 63 15.92 14.49 12.35
C GLY A 63 17.13 13.73 12.88
N THR A 64 17.49 12.60 12.26
CA THR A 64 18.70 11.85 12.62
C THR A 64 19.97 12.65 12.34
N GLN A 65 20.09 13.23 11.13
CA GLN A 65 21.27 14.00 10.75
C GLN A 65 21.46 15.26 11.60
N GLU A 66 20.37 15.99 11.86
CA GLU A 66 20.43 17.22 12.65
C GLU A 66 20.79 16.93 14.12
N PHE A 67 20.24 15.85 14.67
CA PHE A 67 20.60 15.41 16.01
C PHE A 67 22.08 15.04 16.13
N GLU A 68 22.64 14.33 15.14
CA GLU A 68 24.07 14.02 15.12
C GLU A 68 24.93 15.28 14.94
N ARG A 69 24.49 16.23 14.12
CA ARG A 69 25.18 17.52 13.93
C ARG A 69 25.25 18.31 15.23
N LEU A 70 24.13 18.44 15.95
CA LEU A 70 24.04 19.18 17.21
C LEU A 70 24.80 18.53 18.36
N LYS A 71 25.05 17.22 18.31
CA LYS A 71 25.92 16.53 19.28
C LYS A 71 27.40 16.84 19.09
N ARG A 72 27.83 17.29 17.91
CA ARG A 72 29.24 17.65 17.68
C ARG A 72 29.54 18.97 18.35
N LYS A 73 30.69 19.04 19.03
CA LYS A 73 31.19 20.26 19.64
C LYS A 73 31.43 21.30 18.54
N ASN A 74 31.02 22.54 18.79
CA ASN A 74 31.31 23.66 17.89
C ASN A 74 32.70 24.22 18.21
N PRO A 75 33.69 24.15 17.30
CA PRO A 75 35.03 24.66 17.57
C PRO A 75 35.06 26.16 17.83
N ALA A 76 34.10 26.92 17.27
CA ALA A 76 34.01 28.37 17.48
C ALA A 76 33.71 28.77 18.93
N ASP A 77 33.17 27.85 19.75
CA ASP A 77 32.87 28.13 21.16
C ASP A 77 34.16 28.19 22.03
N TYR A 78 35.30 27.71 21.52
CA TYR A 78 36.57 27.63 22.24
C TYR A 78 37.65 28.59 21.70
N GLU A 79 37.31 29.46 20.75
CA GLU A 79 38.28 30.36 20.10
C GLU A 79 38.82 31.45 21.03
N ASN A 80 38.04 31.86 22.03
CA ASN A 80 38.38 32.93 22.98
C ASN A 80 38.50 32.43 24.43
N ASP A 81 38.62 31.12 24.63
CA ASP A 81 38.80 30.54 25.96
C ASP A 81 40.29 30.60 26.32
N GLN A 82 40.66 31.52 27.23
CA GLN A 82 42.02 31.70 27.78
C GLN A 82 42.12 31.11 29.18
#